data_AF-F2PR75-F1
#
_entry.id   AF-F2PR75-F1
#
_cell.length_a   1.000
_cell.length_b   1.000
_cell.length_c   1.000
_cell.angle_alpha   90.00
_cell.angle_beta   90.00
_cell.angle_gamma   90.00
#
_symmetry.space_group_name_H-M   'P 1'
#
loop_
_entity.id
_entity.type
_entity.pdbx_description
1 polymer ?
#
loop_
_entity_poly.entity_id
_entity_poly.type
_entity_poly.pdbx_seq_one_letter_code
_entity_poly.pdbx_strand_id
1 'polypeptide(L)'
;MIASTQKSTIMFDNTAAREKASKTIIQEVQYKDPKVLQDVCNTIANLPPLITPEELEAARSQFAEAALGRAFVLQGGDCAESFQDVRPHIVNQKVRLLEEQFIHRTRPFICLLKAPQLTAGTTPLPHLFGSARGLDSLTVAMSNTTPEQHLPNVQDEDHIGRITIITRFGADKVETVLPPLIQAVHKSGHRLLWMCDPCHGNTSTASSGHKTRHISSILREATTCYRVHREHGSALGGLHLEQTGEFVTECVDGSDMGSEENLGMNYRSLCDPRLSYLQGLTVVRGFVDFAQHIDAKYQAAAGNGI
;
A
#
# COMPACT_ATOMS: atom_id res chain seq x y z
N MET A 1 46.40 -1.47 31.90
CA MET A 1 46.32 -2.19 30.61
C MET A 1 44.85 -2.43 30.32
N ILE A 2 44.23 -1.55 29.54
CA ILE A 2 42.82 -1.65 29.14
C ILE A 2 42.84 -2.06 27.67
N ALA A 3 42.33 -3.26 27.39
CA ALA A 3 42.21 -3.80 26.04
C ALA A 3 41.10 -3.05 25.28
N SER A 4 41.48 -2.52 24.13
CA SER A 4 40.60 -1.95 23.12
C SER A 4 39.96 -3.10 22.32
N THR A 5 38.64 -3.20 22.33
CA THR A 5 37.89 -4.10 21.45
C THR A 5 37.34 -3.29 20.28
N GLN A 6 37.79 -3.66 19.07
CA GLN A 6 37.46 -3.02 17.80
C GLN A 6 35.96 -3.04 17.52
N LYS A 7 35.40 -1.87 17.17
CA LYS A 7 34.13 -1.77 16.46
C LYS A 7 34.37 -2.13 14.99
N SER A 8 33.76 -3.21 14.52
CA SER A 8 33.70 -3.55 13.10
C SER A 8 32.74 -2.59 12.39
N THR A 9 33.29 -1.70 11.59
CA THR A 9 32.53 -0.90 10.61
C THR A 9 32.08 -1.84 9.49
N ILE A 10 30.78 -2.09 9.38
CA ILE A 10 30.19 -2.71 8.19
C ILE A 10 30.19 -1.64 7.09
N MET A 11 31.18 -1.71 6.20
CA MET A 11 31.21 -0.94 4.97
C MET A 11 30.19 -1.56 4.00
N PHE A 12 29.09 -0.88 3.73
CA PHE A 12 28.22 -1.23 2.60
C PHE A 12 28.95 -0.87 1.31
N ASP A 13 29.65 -1.86 0.73
CA ASP A 13 30.27 -1.73 -0.57
C ASP A 13 29.21 -1.71 -1.67
N ASN A 14 28.99 -0.52 -2.23
CA ASN A 14 27.98 -0.25 -3.26
C ASN A 14 28.45 -0.67 -4.68
N THR A 15 29.65 -1.24 -4.83
CA THR A 15 30.14 -1.72 -6.14
C THR A 15 29.36 -2.95 -6.63
N ALA A 16 28.92 -3.82 -5.73
CA ALA A 16 28.14 -5.01 -6.07
C ALA A 16 26.76 -4.70 -6.71
N ALA A 17 26.21 -3.50 -6.44
CA ALA A 17 24.94 -3.05 -7.03
C ALA A 17 25.07 -2.59 -8.48
N ARG A 18 26.28 -2.18 -8.91
CA ARG A 18 26.52 -1.67 -10.28
C ARG A 18 26.82 -2.76 -11.31
N GLU A 19 27.31 -3.92 -10.89
CA GLU A 19 27.85 -4.93 -11.82
C GLU A 19 26.84 -5.99 -12.32
N LYS A 20 25.52 -5.81 -12.12
CA LYS A 20 24.54 -6.86 -12.46
C LYS A 20 23.36 -6.40 -13.33
N ALA A 21 23.48 -6.76 -14.61
CA ALA A 21 22.50 -6.78 -15.69
C ALA A 21 21.96 -5.42 -16.16
N SER A 22 22.15 -5.13 -17.45
CA SER A 22 21.46 -4.08 -18.21
C SER A 22 19.95 -4.28 -18.09
N LYS A 23 19.36 -3.68 -17.05
CA LYS A 23 17.92 -3.61 -16.86
C LYS A 23 17.48 -2.22 -17.30
N THR A 24 16.56 -2.16 -18.25
CA THR A 24 15.95 -0.91 -18.69
C THR A 24 15.19 -0.29 -17.53
N ILE A 25 15.59 0.91 -17.11
CA ILE A 25 14.87 1.70 -16.11
C ILE A 25 13.81 2.51 -16.86
N ILE A 26 12.53 2.15 -16.67
CA ILE A 26 11.41 2.70 -17.43
C ILE A 26 10.93 4.09 -16.94
N GLN A 27 11.49 4.62 -15.84
CA GLN A 27 11.12 5.90 -15.21
C GLN A 27 12.35 6.66 -14.67
N GLU A 28 13.47 6.64 -15.38
CA GLU A 28 14.69 7.31 -14.93
C GLU A 28 14.53 8.84 -14.95
N VAL A 29 14.77 9.47 -13.80
CA VAL A 29 14.86 10.94 -13.71
C VAL A 29 16.22 11.37 -14.24
N GLN A 30 16.21 12.16 -15.31
CA GLN A 30 17.44 12.70 -15.90
C GLN A 30 17.89 13.93 -15.10
N TYR A 31 18.94 13.76 -14.29
CA TYR A 31 19.58 14.86 -13.57
C TYR A 31 20.58 15.57 -14.48
N LYS A 32 20.55 16.91 -14.49
CA LYS A 32 21.43 17.73 -15.34
C LYS A 32 22.92 17.52 -15.06
N ASP A 33 23.27 17.29 -13.81
CA ASP A 33 24.66 17.11 -13.37
C ASP A 33 24.83 15.79 -12.58
N PRO A 34 25.47 14.78 -13.17
CA PRO A 34 25.74 13.50 -12.51
C PRO A 34 26.63 13.63 -11.26
N LYS A 35 27.49 14.65 -11.19
CA LYS A 35 28.37 14.88 -10.04
C LYS A 35 27.57 15.37 -8.85
N VAL A 36 26.67 16.34 -9.06
CA VAL A 36 25.75 16.83 -8.01
C VAL A 36 24.87 15.69 -7.50
N LEU A 37 24.37 14.82 -8.39
CA LEU A 37 23.62 13.63 -7.98
C LEU A 37 24.46 12.75 -7.06
N GLN A 38 25.71 12.45 -7.43
CA GLN A 38 26.60 11.61 -6.62
C GLN A 38 26.90 12.26 -5.26
N ASP A 39 27.12 13.57 -5.21
CA ASP A 39 27.37 14.32 -3.97
C ASP A 39 26.16 14.27 -3.02
N VAL A 40 24.94 14.43 -3.56
CA VAL A 40 23.69 14.28 -2.80
C VAL A 40 23.52 12.84 -2.29
N CYS A 41 23.75 11.83 -3.14
CA CYS A 41 23.69 10.43 -2.73
C CYS A 41 24.69 10.12 -1.60
N ASN A 42 25.92 10.65 -1.69
CA ASN A 42 26.93 10.51 -0.65
C ASN A 42 26.49 11.18 0.66
N THR A 43 25.82 12.33 0.58
CA THR A 43 25.27 13.01 1.76
C THR A 43 24.21 12.15 2.43
N ILE A 44 23.23 11.66 1.68
CA ILE A 44 22.13 10.82 2.20
C ILE A 44 22.67 9.53 2.82
N ALA A 45 23.66 8.88 2.21
CA ALA A 45 24.25 7.64 2.72
C ALA A 45 24.94 7.80 4.10
N ASN A 46 25.32 9.01 4.48
CA ASN A 46 25.95 9.32 5.77
C ASN A 46 24.96 9.87 6.82
N LEU A 47 23.68 10.05 6.46
CA LEU A 47 22.64 10.46 7.42
C LEU A 47 22.21 9.27 8.29
N PRO A 48 21.73 9.53 9.53
CA PRO A 48 21.12 8.49 10.35
C PRO A 48 19.94 7.83 9.62
N PRO A 49 19.73 6.50 9.77
CA PRO A 49 18.58 5.84 9.20
C PRO A 49 17.28 6.33 9.86
N LEU A 50 16.19 6.34 9.09
CA LEU A 50 14.88 6.76 9.59
C LEU A 50 14.20 5.72 10.48
N ILE A 51 14.58 4.45 10.33
CA ILE A 51 14.05 3.31 11.09
C ILE A 51 15.20 2.42 11.57
N THR A 52 14.99 1.71 12.67
CA THR A 52 15.97 0.73 13.16
C THR A 52 15.70 -0.67 12.58
N PRO A 53 16.71 -1.57 12.56
CA PRO A 53 16.50 -2.97 12.18
C PRO A 53 15.44 -3.67 13.03
N GLU A 54 15.33 -3.34 14.32
CA GLU A 54 14.34 -3.93 15.23
C GLU A 54 12.91 -3.51 14.87
N GLU A 55 12.70 -2.24 14.48
CA GLU A 55 11.40 -1.76 13.99
C GLU A 55 11.01 -2.46 12.68
N LEU A 56 11.99 -2.73 11.82
CA LEU A 56 11.79 -3.47 10.57
C LEU A 56 11.39 -4.93 10.83
N GLU A 57 12.06 -5.62 11.76
CA GLU A 57 11.69 -7.01 12.13
C GLU A 57 10.32 -7.08 12.82
N ALA A 58 9.98 -6.09 13.63
CA ALA A 58 8.65 -5.99 14.23
C ALA A 58 7.57 -5.82 13.15
N ALA A 59 7.79 -4.96 12.16
CA ALA A 59 6.90 -4.80 11.03
C ALA A 59 6.80 -6.08 10.18
N ARG A 60 7.91 -6.79 9.94
CA ARG A 60 7.92 -8.08 9.23
C ARG A 60 7.05 -9.12 9.91
N SER A 61 7.18 -9.24 11.23
CA SER A 61 6.37 -10.17 12.03
C SER A 61 4.88 -9.87 11.90
N GLN A 62 4.51 -8.58 11.93
CA GLN A 62 3.14 -8.12 11.73
C GLN A 62 2.60 -8.43 10.31
N PHE A 63 3.41 -8.26 9.28
CA PHE A 63 3.04 -8.61 7.90
C PHE A 63 2.87 -10.12 7.72
N ALA A 64 3.68 -10.92 8.39
CA ALA A 64 3.51 -12.36 8.41
C ALA A 64 2.17 -12.74 9.05
N GLU A 65 1.80 -12.15 10.19
CA GLU A 65 0.48 -12.36 10.81
C GLU A 65 -0.68 -12.00 9.87
N ALA A 66 -0.53 -10.92 9.09
CA ALA A 66 -1.54 -10.51 8.12
C ALA A 66 -1.61 -11.47 6.91
N ALA A 67 -0.48 -11.95 6.40
CA ALA A 67 -0.43 -12.98 5.36
C ALA A 67 -1.08 -14.30 5.80
N LEU A 68 -1.07 -14.56 7.11
CA LEU A 68 -1.69 -15.72 7.74
C LEU A 68 -3.17 -15.50 8.10
N GLY A 69 -3.73 -14.33 7.78
CA GLY A 69 -5.11 -13.96 8.10
C GLY A 69 -5.37 -13.73 9.59
N ARG A 70 -4.33 -13.62 10.42
CA ARG A 70 -4.42 -13.39 11.87
C ARG A 70 -4.41 -11.92 12.24
N ALA A 71 -3.84 -11.08 11.38
CA ALA A 71 -3.91 -9.62 11.46
C ALA A 71 -4.45 -9.03 10.15
N PHE A 72 -4.65 -7.72 10.12
CA PHE A 72 -5.02 -7.00 8.91
C PHE A 72 -4.31 -5.65 8.83
N VAL A 73 -3.71 -5.35 7.68
CA VAL A 73 -2.94 -4.13 7.44
C VAL A 73 -3.83 -3.05 6.85
N LEU A 74 -3.84 -1.87 7.44
CA LEU A 74 -4.41 -0.67 6.86
C LEU A 74 -3.28 0.30 6.53
N GLN A 75 -2.93 0.39 5.27
CA GLN A 75 -1.99 1.39 4.78
C GLN A 75 -2.78 2.59 4.23
N GLY A 76 -2.47 3.80 4.68
CA GLY A 76 -3.18 5.00 4.27
C GLY A 76 -2.31 6.25 4.25
N GLY A 77 -2.61 7.19 3.38
CA GLY A 77 -1.92 8.49 3.32
C GLY A 77 -2.13 9.18 1.98
N ASP A 78 -1.30 10.19 1.69
CA ASP A 78 -1.41 10.92 0.42
C ASP A 78 -0.97 10.07 -0.78
N CYS A 79 -1.45 10.47 -1.96
CA CYS A 79 -0.95 9.95 -3.24
C CYS A 79 0.52 10.40 -3.46
N ALA A 80 0.76 11.70 -3.28
CA ALA A 80 2.07 12.33 -3.31
C ALA A 80 2.13 13.40 -2.22
N GLU A 81 3.22 13.42 -1.44
CA GLU A 81 3.40 14.43 -0.39
C GLU A 81 4.13 15.65 -0.94
N SER A 82 3.62 16.83 -0.61
CA SER A 82 4.30 18.10 -0.85
C SER A 82 5.11 18.51 0.37
N PHE A 83 6.29 19.09 0.16
CA PHE A 83 7.06 19.70 1.26
C PHE A 83 6.30 20.80 2.02
N GLN A 84 5.29 21.41 1.39
CA GLN A 84 4.42 22.40 2.03
C GLN A 84 3.47 21.75 3.04
N ASP A 85 3.07 20.51 2.79
CA ASP A 85 2.11 19.73 3.60
C ASP A 85 2.80 18.90 4.69
N VAL A 86 4.14 18.83 4.68
CA VAL A 86 4.94 18.27 5.79
C VAL A 86 4.93 19.26 6.96
N ARG A 87 3.82 19.27 7.68
CA ARG A 87 3.56 20.09 8.88
C ARG A 87 3.03 19.20 10.00
N PRO A 88 3.45 19.42 11.26
CA PRO A 88 3.01 18.57 12.37
C PRO A 88 1.50 18.41 12.48
N HIS A 89 0.71 19.47 12.26
CA HIS A 89 -0.74 19.39 12.35
C HIS A 89 -1.37 18.54 11.24
N ILE A 90 -0.89 18.63 10.00
CA ILE A 90 -1.37 17.83 8.85
C ILE A 90 -1.01 16.35 9.06
N VAL A 91 0.24 16.09 9.46
CA VAL A 91 0.70 14.72 9.77
C VAL A 91 -0.13 14.13 10.92
N ASN A 92 -0.34 14.88 12.00
CA ASN A 92 -1.15 14.43 13.13
C ASN A 92 -2.61 14.16 12.75
N GLN A 93 -3.19 14.92 11.82
CA GLN A 93 -4.54 14.64 11.31
C GLN A 93 -4.60 13.31 10.55
N LYS A 94 -3.60 13.01 9.72
CA LYS A 94 -3.50 11.72 9.01
C LYS A 94 -3.33 10.55 10.00
N VAL A 95 -2.48 10.71 11.01
CA VAL A 95 -2.27 9.72 12.07
C VAL A 95 -3.57 9.47 12.85
N ARG A 96 -4.27 10.54 13.27
CA ARG A 96 -5.57 10.42 13.96
C ARG A 96 -6.61 9.69 13.12
N LEU A 97 -6.69 9.95 11.82
CA LEU A 97 -7.59 9.22 10.92
C LEU A 97 -7.31 7.71 10.93
N LEU A 98 -6.03 7.33 10.82
CA LEU A 98 -5.61 5.92 10.88
C LEU A 98 -5.91 5.28 12.25
N GLU A 99 -5.75 6.02 13.34
CA GLU A 99 -6.09 5.56 14.70
C GLU A 99 -7.60 5.39 14.88
N GLU A 100 -8.43 6.30 14.39
CA GLU A 100 -9.89 6.17 14.52
C GLU A 100 -10.47 5.03 13.68
N GLN A 101 -9.85 4.73 12.54
CA GLN A 101 -10.15 3.57 11.70
C GLN A 101 -9.90 2.22 12.43
N PHE A 102 -9.23 2.24 13.59
CA PHE A 102 -8.92 1.07 14.42
C PHE A 102 -10.07 0.66 15.38
N ILE A 103 -10.89 1.62 15.85
CA ILE A 103 -11.68 1.48 17.09
C ILE A 103 -12.75 0.35 17.05
N HIS A 104 -13.12 -0.17 15.88
CA HIS A 104 -14.31 -1.01 15.70
C HIS A 104 -14.05 -2.54 15.56
N ARG A 105 -13.04 -3.17 16.21
CA ARG A 105 -12.53 -4.46 15.65
C ARG A 105 -12.26 -5.65 16.58
N THR A 106 -12.37 -6.82 15.95
CA THR A 106 -12.29 -8.20 16.46
C THR A 106 -10.94 -8.90 16.18
N ARG A 107 -10.01 -8.27 15.45
CA ARG A 107 -8.65 -8.77 15.14
C ARG A 107 -7.60 -7.63 15.21
N PRO A 108 -6.32 -7.94 15.45
CA PRO A 108 -5.26 -6.94 15.44
C PRO A 108 -5.16 -6.24 14.06
N PHE A 109 -5.18 -4.90 14.09
CA PHE A 109 -4.98 -4.05 12.93
C PHE A 109 -3.59 -3.41 12.95
N ILE A 110 -2.93 -3.38 11.81
CA ILE A 110 -1.61 -2.77 11.64
C ILE A 110 -1.78 -1.54 10.75
N CYS A 111 -1.71 -0.35 11.34
CA CYS A 111 -1.85 0.89 10.58
C CYS A 111 -0.49 1.42 10.14
N LEU A 112 -0.36 1.73 8.86
CA LEU A 112 0.85 2.28 8.27
C LEU A 112 0.53 3.58 7.55
N LEU A 113 1.15 4.67 7.99
CA LEU A 113 1.15 5.90 7.20
C LEU A 113 2.01 5.66 5.95
N LYS A 114 1.44 5.90 4.77
CA LYS A 114 2.14 5.72 3.49
C LYS A 114 3.35 6.66 3.43
N ALA A 115 4.50 6.12 3.03
CA ALA A 115 5.71 6.91 2.85
C ALA A 115 5.55 7.96 1.73
N PRO A 116 6.17 9.14 1.87
CA PRO A 116 6.11 10.21 0.88
C PRO A 116 6.58 9.71 -0.49
N GLN A 117 5.73 9.85 -1.51
CA GLN A 117 6.24 10.05 -2.87
C GLN A 117 6.44 11.55 -3.06
N LEU A 118 7.69 12.01 -2.90
CA LEU A 118 8.04 13.40 -3.15
C LEU A 118 8.02 13.65 -4.66
N THR A 119 7.14 14.52 -5.12
CA THR A 119 7.14 14.97 -6.52
C THR A 119 8.22 16.04 -6.71
N ALA A 120 9.32 15.68 -7.34
CA ALA A 120 10.30 16.64 -7.85
C ALA A 120 10.12 16.80 -9.37
N GLY A 121 9.24 17.72 -9.78
CA GLY A 121 9.10 18.12 -11.20
C GLY A 121 7.82 17.67 -11.91
N THR A 122 7.58 18.28 -13.08
CA THR A 122 6.34 18.23 -13.89
C THR A 122 6.10 16.92 -14.65
N THR A 123 6.74 15.81 -14.26
CA THR A 123 6.55 14.51 -14.90
C THR A 123 5.47 13.71 -14.18
N PRO A 124 4.39 13.28 -14.87
CA PRO A 124 3.43 12.35 -14.27
C PRO A 124 4.15 11.05 -13.94
N LEU A 125 4.00 10.57 -12.70
CA LEU A 125 4.55 9.28 -12.26
C LEU A 125 3.53 8.16 -12.59
N PRO A 126 3.77 7.29 -13.58
CA PRO A 126 3.02 6.05 -13.69
C PRO A 126 3.54 5.00 -12.70
N HIS A 127 2.60 4.29 -12.07
CA HIS A 127 2.85 3.26 -11.06
C HIS A 127 3.27 1.92 -11.70
N LEU A 128 4.57 1.66 -11.77
CA LEU A 128 5.12 0.32 -11.96
C LEU A 128 6.28 0.13 -10.98
N PHE A 129 6.04 -0.59 -9.87
CA PHE A 129 7.10 -1.00 -8.95
C PHE A 129 7.70 -2.32 -9.45
N GLY A 130 8.90 -2.21 -10.02
CA GLY A 130 9.70 -3.33 -10.52
C GLY A 130 10.63 -3.94 -9.46
N SER A 131 11.08 -5.17 -9.76
CA SER A 131 11.92 -6.07 -8.96
C SER A 131 13.13 -5.41 -8.30
N ALA A 132 13.17 -5.45 -6.97
CA ALA A 132 14.38 -5.23 -6.17
C ALA A 132 14.77 -6.53 -5.47
N ARG A 133 15.98 -7.04 -5.74
CA ARG A 133 16.59 -8.11 -4.93
C ARG A 133 17.35 -7.45 -3.79
N GLY A 134 17.11 -7.91 -2.56
CA GLY A 134 17.79 -7.42 -1.35
C GLY A 134 17.05 -6.34 -0.57
N LEU A 135 15.79 -6.03 -0.91
CA LEU A 135 14.92 -5.25 -0.02
C LEU A 135 14.27 -6.18 1.00
N ASP A 136 14.23 -5.70 2.24
CA ASP A 136 13.77 -6.47 3.38
C ASP A 136 12.26 -6.79 3.36
N SER A 137 11.48 -6.09 2.53
CA SER A 137 10.16 -6.47 2.05
C SER A 137 9.97 -5.97 0.61
N LEU A 138 9.32 -6.76 -0.25
CA LEU A 138 9.05 -6.39 -1.64
C LEU A 138 7.54 -6.18 -1.84
N THR A 139 7.16 -4.92 -2.03
CA THR A 139 5.80 -4.57 -2.44
C THR A 139 5.72 -4.61 -3.97
N VAL A 140 4.91 -5.52 -4.50
CA VAL A 140 4.60 -5.60 -5.93
C VAL A 140 3.18 -5.08 -6.14
N ALA A 141 3.07 -3.88 -6.69
CA ALA A 141 1.79 -3.38 -7.19
C ALA A 141 1.53 -4.02 -8.56
N MET A 142 0.57 -4.95 -8.62
CA MET A 142 0.29 -5.70 -9.84
C MET A 142 -0.87 -5.04 -10.60
N SER A 143 -0.60 -4.66 -11.86
CA SER A 143 -1.63 -4.30 -12.84
C SER A 143 -1.54 -5.30 -14.01
N ASN A 144 -2.52 -6.21 -14.10
CA ASN A 144 -2.69 -7.19 -15.19
C ASN A 144 -1.46 -7.99 -15.67
N THR A 145 -0.44 -8.22 -14.83
CA THR A 145 0.77 -8.97 -15.20
C THR A 145 0.86 -10.33 -14.50
N THR A 146 1.52 -11.31 -15.13
CA THR A 146 1.85 -12.62 -14.54
C THR A 146 3.22 -12.55 -13.83
N PRO A 147 3.34 -12.99 -12.57
CA PRO A 147 4.57 -12.88 -11.80
C PRO A 147 5.52 -14.05 -12.10
N GLU A 148 6.38 -13.91 -13.11
CA GLU A 148 7.52 -14.81 -13.30
C GLU A 148 8.82 -14.00 -13.32
N GLN A 149 9.48 -13.88 -12.16
CA GLN A 149 10.94 -13.95 -12.01
C GLN A 149 11.39 -13.73 -10.55
N HIS A 150 11.95 -14.79 -9.94
CA HIS A 150 12.69 -14.86 -8.67
C HIS A 150 11.90 -14.52 -7.40
N LEU A 151 11.05 -15.46 -6.96
CA LEU A 151 10.35 -15.41 -5.68
C LEU A 151 11.19 -16.04 -4.54
N PRO A 152 11.06 -15.59 -3.28
CA PRO A 152 11.71 -16.15 -2.09
C PRO A 152 11.40 -17.65 -1.91
N ASN A 153 12.28 -18.40 -1.26
CA ASN A 153 12.07 -19.84 -1.02
C ASN A 153 10.74 -20.11 -0.29
N VAL A 154 9.89 -20.98 -0.85
CA VAL A 154 8.56 -21.34 -0.34
C VAL A 154 8.62 -22.09 1.01
N GLN A 155 9.71 -22.81 1.27
CA GLN A 155 9.82 -23.64 2.49
C GLN A 155 10.34 -22.89 3.72
N ASP A 156 10.69 -21.62 3.56
CA ASP A 156 11.23 -20.81 4.64
C ASP A 156 10.10 -19.98 5.28
N GLU A 157 9.79 -20.26 6.54
CA GLU A 157 8.75 -19.52 7.27
C GLU A 157 9.12 -18.04 7.47
N ASP A 158 10.42 -17.70 7.45
CA ASP A 158 10.88 -16.32 7.55
C ASP A 158 10.48 -15.49 6.31
N HIS A 159 10.04 -16.14 5.22
CA HIS A 159 9.57 -15.48 4.01
C HIS A 159 8.06 -15.21 3.96
N ILE A 160 7.29 -15.68 4.95
CA ILE A 160 5.85 -15.41 5.01
C ILE A 160 5.60 -13.91 5.08
N GLY A 161 4.76 -13.38 4.18
CA GLY A 161 4.45 -11.95 4.15
C GLY A 161 5.58 -11.03 3.71
N ARG A 162 6.76 -11.55 3.32
CA ARG A 162 7.86 -10.72 2.77
C ARG A 162 7.54 -10.14 1.40
N ILE A 163 6.65 -10.78 0.67
CA ILE A 163 6.06 -10.22 -0.54
C ILE A 163 4.66 -9.76 -0.21
N THR A 164 4.36 -8.53 -0.61
CA THR A 164 3.01 -7.98 -0.61
C THR A 164 2.55 -7.76 -2.04
N ILE A 165 1.43 -8.38 -2.42
CA ILE A 165 0.74 -8.08 -3.67
C ILE A 165 -0.37 -7.08 -3.38
N ILE A 166 -0.27 -5.88 -3.96
CA ILE A 166 -1.31 -4.86 -3.90
C ILE A 166 -2.10 -4.87 -5.21
N THR A 167 -3.36 -5.29 -5.15
CA THR A 167 -4.28 -5.37 -6.30
C THR A 167 -5.07 -4.08 -6.46
N ARG A 168 -5.25 -3.61 -7.70
CA ARG A 168 -5.95 -2.35 -8.05
C ARG A 168 -6.69 -2.48 -9.38
N PHE A 169 -7.65 -3.40 -9.44
CA PHE A 169 -8.27 -3.79 -10.71
C PHE A 169 -9.43 -2.89 -11.11
N GLY A 170 -10.03 -2.18 -10.16
CA GLY A 170 -11.29 -1.49 -10.35
C GLY A 170 -12.46 -2.40 -10.00
N ALA A 171 -13.54 -1.79 -9.51
CA ALA A 171 -14.71 -2.47 -9.00
C ALA A 171 -15.48 -3.28 -10.06
N ASP A 172 -15.25 -3.02 -11.35
CA ASP A 172 -15.87 -3.78 -12.46
C ASP A 172 -15.08 -5.03 -12.86
N LYS A 173 -13.79 -5.10 -12.50
CA LYS A 173 -12.87 -6.13 -13.01
C LYS A 173 -12.41 -7.11 -11.94
N VAL A 174 -12.35 -6.67 -10.69
CA VAL A 174 -11.79 -7.45 -9.57
C VAL A 174 -12.34 -8.87 -9.48
N GLU A 175 -13.65 -9.06 -9.67
CA GLU A 175 -14.29 -10.38 -9.59
C GLU A 175 -13.82 -11.37 -10.67
N THR A 176 -13.47 -10.85 -11.85
CA THR A 176 -13.02 -11.67 -12.98
C THR A 176 -11.51 -11.92 -12.98
N VAL A 177 -10.73 -10.92 -12.53
CA VAL A 177 -9.27 -10.92 -12.65
C VAL A 177 -8.58 -11.55 -11.43
N LEU A 178 -9.12 -11.35 -10.23
CA LEU A 178 -8.49 -11.81 -8.99
C LEU A 178 -8.45 -13.35 -8.85
N PRO A 179 -9.52 -14.11 -9.17
CA PRO A 179 -9.50 -15.57 -9.02
C PRO A 179 -8.33 -16.32 -9.68
N PRO A 180 -8.00 -16.11 -10.97
CA PRO A 180 -6.89 -16.82 -11.59
C PRO A 180 -5.52 -16.47 -10.98
N LEU A 181 -5.36 -15.25 -10.45
CA LEU A 181 -4.13 -14.85 -9.76
C LEU A 181 -3.98 -15.55 -8.40
N ILE A 182 -5.06 -15.65 -7.63
CA ILE A 182 -5.06 -16.42 -6.38
C ILE A 182 -4.67 -17.88 -6.67
N GLN A 183 -5.25 -18.49 -7.69
CA GLN A 183 -4.94 -19.86 -8.08
C GLN A 183 -3.46 -20.04 -8.49
N ALA A 184 -2.90 -19.08 -9.23
CA ALA A 184 -1.48 -19.11 -9.61
C ALA A 184 -0.57 -19.05 -8.38
N VAL A 185 -0.87 -18.16 -7.42
CA VAL A 185 -0.12 -18.07 -6.17
C VAL A 185 -0.26 -19.33 -5.33
N HIS A 186 -1.45 -19.91 -5.22
CA HIS A 186 -1.64 -21.19 -4.52
C HIS A 186 -0.79 -22.31 -5.14
N LYS A 187 -0.75 -22.41 -6.48
CA LYS A 187 0.10 -23.39 -7.19
C LYS A 187 1.59 -23.18 -6.95
N SER A 188 2.01 -21.94 -6.74
CA SER A 188 3.41 -21.61 -6.43
C SER A 188 3.82 -22.00 -5.00
N GLY A 189 2.86 -22.17 -4.09
CA GLY A 189 3.08 -22.44 -2.68
C GLY A 189 3.53 -21.23 -1.84
N HIS A 190 3.84 -20.08 -2.45
CA HIS A 190 4.26 -18.90 -1.70
C HIS A 190 3.14 -18.36 -0.80
N ARG A 191 3.52 -17.96 0.43
CA ARG A 191 2.63 -17.37 1.44
C ARG A 191 2.89 -15.86 1.51
N LEU A 192 2.23 -15.13 0.63
CA LEU A 192 2.38 -13.68 0.49
C LEU A 192 1.22 -12.92 1.15
N LEU A 193 1.45 -11.64 1.43
CA LEU A 193 0.40 -10.74 1.90
C LEU A 193 -0.40 -10.19 0.73
N TRP A 194 -1.71 -10.40 0.72
CA TRP A 194 -2.61 -9.76 -0.23
C TRP A 194 -3.16 -8.47 0.35
N MET A 195 -3.08 -7.39 -0.42
CA MET A 195 -3.75 -6.12 -0.12
C MET A 195 -4.59 -5.65 -1.31
N CYS A 196 -5.66 -4.93 -1.00
CA CYS A 196 -6.50 -4.27 -1.99
C CYS A 196 -6.24 -2.76 -1.97
N ASP A 197 -5.95 -2.19 -3.12
CA ASP A 197 -5.96 -0.77 -3.40
C ASP A 197 -7.19 -0.45 -4.24
N PRO A 198 -8.33 -0.14 -3.58
CA PRO A 198 -9.57 0.17 -4.26
C PRO A 198 -9.60 1.62 -4.81
N CYS A 199 -8.50 2.36 -4.76
CA CYS A 199 -8.46 3.75 -5.18
C CYS A 199 -8.11 3.86 -6.67
N HIS A 200 -6.94 3.36 -7.07
CA HIS A 200 -6.38 3.66 -8.39
C HIS A 200 -7.15 3.01 -9.56
N GLY A 201 -7.75 1.85 -9.35
CA GLY A 201 -8.57 1.18 -10.37
C GLY A 201 -9.92 1.86 -10.64
N ASN A 202 -10.33 2.82 -9.79
CA ASN A 202 -11.65 3.46 -9.81
C ASN A 202 -11.58 4.99 -10.09
N THR A 203 -10.46 5.49 -10.59
CA THR A 203 -10.33 6.91 -10.97
C THR A 203 -11.08 7.17 -12.28
N SER A 204 -11.94 8.19 -12.28
CA SER A 204 -12.61 8.75 -13.46
C SER A 204 -12.30 10.24 -13.60
N THR A 205 -12.70 10.86 -14.72
CA THR A 205 -12.60 12.30 -14.93
C THR A 205 -14.00 12.89 -14.97
N ALA A 206 -14.27 13.84 -14.07
CA ALA A 206 -15.55 14.54 -13.97
C ALA A 206 -15.73 15.52 -15.13
N SER A 207 -16.97 15.98 -15.33
CA SER A 207 -17.33 16.99 -16.33
C SER A 207 -16.57 18.31 -16.17
N SER A 208 -16.16 18.66 -14.95
CA SER A 208 -15.34 19.83 -14.62
C SER A 208 -13.86 19.69 -15.00
N GLY A 209 -13.42 18.52 -15.48
CA GLY A 209 -12.02 18.21 -15.81
C GLY A 209 -11.19 17.70 -14.63
N HIS A 210 -11.71 17.73 -13.40
CA HIS A 210 -11.05 17.15 -12.24
C HIS A 210 -11.06 15.62 -12.33
N LYS A 211 -9.96 14.97 -11.92
CA LYS A 211 -9.99 13.55 -11.59
C LYS A 211 -10.81 13.35 -10.32
N THR A 212 -11.61 12.30 -10.25
CA THR A 212 -12.34 11.95 -9.04
C THR A 212 -12.50 10.43 -8.92
N ARG A 213 -13.05 9.98 -7.79
CA ARG A 213 -13.39 8.59 -7.49
C ARG A 213 -14.71 8.56 -6.75
N HIS A 214 -15.53 7.57 -7.06
CA HIS A 214 -16.78 7.32 -6.34
C HIS A 214 -16.52 6.48 -5.09
N ILE A 215 -16.94 6.95 -3.91
CA ILE A 215 -16.85 6.19 -2.64
C ILE A 215 -17.51 4.82 -2.77
N SER A 216 -18.65 4.77 -3.47
CA SER A 216 -19.39 3.54 -3.74
C SER A 216 -18.54 2.50 -4.51
N SER A 217 -17.77 2.94 -5.50
CA SER A 217 -16.88 2.08 -6.29
C SER A 217 -15.68 1.59 -5.47
N ILE A 218 -15.07 2.49 -4.68
CA ILE A 218 -13.98 2.13 -3.76
C ILE A 218 -14.43 1.03 -2.80
N LEU A 219 -15.58 1.23 -2.14
CA LEU A 219 -16.12 0.25 -1.21
C LEU A 219 -16.49 -1.07 -1.91
N ARG A 220 -17.08 -1.00 -3.12
CA ARG A 220 -17.44 -2.19 -3.90
C ARG A 220 -16.23 -3.03 -4.28
N GLU A 221 -15.12 -2.42 -4.71
CA GLU A 221 -13.89 -3.17 -4.99
C GLU A 221 -13.33 -3.84 -3.73
N ALA A 222 -13.20 -3.09 -2.62
CA ALA A 222 -12.66 -3.62 -1.37
C ALA A 222 -13.46 -4.82 -0.84
N THR A 223 -14.78 -4.70 -0.83
CA THR A 223 -15.70 -5.76 -0.37
C THR A 223 -15.72 -6.95 -1.32
N THR A 224 -15.71 -6.72 -2.64
CA THR A 224 -15.64 -7.80 -3.64
C THR A 224 -14.31 -8.55 -3.54
N CYS A 225 -13.20 -7.84 -3.40
CA CYS A 225 -11.88 -8.43 -3.19
C CYS A 225 -11.88 -9.37 -1.96
N TYR A 226 -12.41 -8.89 -0.82
CA TYR A 226 -12.52 -9.68 0.40
C TYR A 226 -13.33 -10.97 0.20
N ARG A 227 -14.51 -10.85 -0.41
CA ARG A 227 -15.38 -11.99 -0.71
C ARG A 227 -14.69 -13.00 -1.61
N VAL A 228 -14.07 -12.56 -2.71
CA VAL A 228 -13.37 -13.43 -3.66
C VAL A 228 -12.24 -14.20 -2.99
N HIS A 229 -11.46 -13.56 -2.11
CA HIS A 229 -10.43 -14.26 -1.33
C HIS A 229 -11.06 -15.38 -0.48
N ARG A 230 -12.16 -15.11 0.24
CA ARG A 230 -12.86 -16.13 1.04
C ARG A 230 -13.39 -17.29 0.19
N GLU A 231 -14.00 -17.00 -0.95
CA GLU A 231 -14.53 -18.01 -1.88
C GLU A 231 -13.44 -18.91 -2.47
N HIS A 232 -12.21 -18.40 -2.60
CA HIS A 232 -11.09 -19.12 -3.21
C HIS A 232 -10.09 -19.68 -2.17
N GLY A 233 -10.45 -19.72 -0.89
CA GLY A 233 -9.60 -20.28 0.17
C GLY A 233 -8.32 -19.47 0.42
N SER A 234 -8.36 -18.16 0.17
CA SER A 234 -7.27 -17.21 0.38
C SER A 234 -7.69 -16.15 1.41
N ALA A 235 -6.75 -15.33 1.86
CA ALA A 235 -7.00 -14.26 2.83
C ALA A 235 -6.61 -12.90 2.24
N LEU A 236 -7.56 -11.96 2.23
CA LEU A 236 -7.22 -10.54 2.07
C LEU A 236 -6.66 -10.04 3.40
N GLY A 237 -5.38 -9.67 3.41
CA GLY A 237 -4.67 -9.27 4.61
C GLY A 237 -4.52 -7.76 4.77
N GLY A 238 -5.00 -6.93 3.83
CA GLY A 238 -4.96 -5.48 4.02
C GLY A 238 -5.68 -4.62 2.99
N LEU A 239 -5.81 -3.33 3.32
CA LEU A 239 -6.25 -2.26 2.43
C LEU A 239 -5.15 -1.21 2.26
N HIS A 240 -5.06 -0.63 1.06
CA HIS A 240 -4.18 0.47 0.70
C HIS A 240 -5.05 1.64 0.19
N LEU A 241 -5.18 2.68 1.01
CA LEU A 241 -6.08 3.81 0.73
C LEU A 241 -5.32 5.11 0.50
N GLU A 242 -5.77 5.91 -0.46
CA GLU A 242 -5.34 7.30 -0.60
C GLU A 242 -6.32 8.20 0.15
N GLN A 243 -5.85 8.77 1.26
CA GLN A 243 -6.69 9.51 2.20
C GLN A 243 -5.91 10.60 2.92
N THR A 244 -6.60 11.68 3.28
CA THR A 244 -6.07 12.76 4.11
C THR A 244 -6.95 12.97 5.34
N GLY A 245 -6.34 13.44 6.43
CA GLY A 245 -7.07 13.86 7.62
C GLY A 245 -7.78 15.23 7.47
N GLU A 246 -7.62 15.88 6.32
CA GLU A 246 -8.25 17.15 5.99
C GLU A 246 -9.65 16.96 5.40
N PHE A 247 -10.44 18.03 5.44
CA PHE A 247 -11.69 18.13 4.69
C PHE A 247 -11.37 18.54 3.25
N VAL A 248 -11.39 17.59 2.30
CA VAL A 248 -11.16 17.84 0.86
C VAL A 248 -12.36 17.42 0.03
N THR A 249 -12.51 18.00 -1.16
CA THR A 249 -13.59 17.69 -2.12
C THR A 249 -13.01 16.98 -3.34
N GLU A 250 -12.26 15.91 -3.12
CA GLU A 250 -11.52 15.22 -4.20
C GLU A 250 -12.26 13.97 -4.72
N CYS A 251 -12.98 13.27 -3.84
CA CYS A 251 -13.82 12.11 -4.16
C CYS A 251 -15.31 12.45 -4.07
N VAL A 252 -16.11 11.83 -4.94
CA VAL A 252 -17.57 11.99 -5.01
C VAL A 252 -18.30 10.81 -4.35
N ASP A 253 -19.59 11.02 -4.06
CA ASP A 253 -20.46 10.21 -3.20
C ASP A 253 -20.07 10.26 -1.71
N GLY A 254 -20.97 9.78 -0.84
CA GLY A 254 -20.67 9.55 0.59
C GLY A 254 -20.86 10.75 1.53
N SER A 255 -21.29 11.91 1.04
CA SER A 255 -21.84 13.03 1.84
C SER A 255 -22.59 14.02 0.94
N ASP A 256 -23.35 14.95 1.52
CA ASP A 256 -24.04 16.03 0.79
C ASP A 256 -23.09 16.93 -0.02
N MET A 257 -21.80 16.96 0.33
CA MET A 257 -20.76 17.74 -0.37
C MET A 257 -19.99 16.92 -1.43
N GLY A 258 -20.29 15.63 -1.59
CA GLY A 258 -19.61 14.72 -2.51
C GLY A 258 -20.16 14.75 -3.95
N SER A 259 -20.63 15.89 -4.44
CA SER A 259 -21.08 16.03 -5.83
C SER A 259 -19.94 16.47 -6.75
N GLU A 260 -20.03 16.14 -8.04
CA GLU A 260 -19.05 16.62 -9.04
C GLU A 260 -18.95 18.15 -9.09
N GLU A 261 -20.06 18.85 -8.81
CA GLU A 261 -20.14 20.31 -8.79
C GLU A 261 -19.24 20.94 -7.71
N ASN A 262 -19.03 20.22 -6.61
CA ASN A 262 -18.26 20.70 -5.46
C ASN A 262 -16.77 20.34 -5.54
N LEU A 263 -16.33 19.57 -6.54
CA LEU A 263 -14.94 19.10 -6.61
C LEU A 263 -13.92 20.23 -6.51
N GLY A 264 -14.17 21.36 -7.18
CA GLY A 264 -13.28 22.52 -7.20
C GLY A 264 -13.23 23.35 -5.91
N MET A 265 -14.08 23.07 -4.90
CA MET A 265 -14.15 23.91 -3.69
C MET A 265 -12.91 23.79 -2.80
N ASN A 266 -12.39 22.57 -2.64
CA ASN A 266 -11.17 22.30 -1.87
C ASN A 266 -10.41 21.09 -2.42
N TYR A 267 -10.12 21.11 -3.73
CA TYR A 267 -9.25 20.14 -4.39
C TYR A 267 -7.78 20.51 -4.15
N ARG A 268 -7.05 19.70 -3.38
CA ARG A 268 -5.66 20.03 -2.97
C ARG A 268 -4.62 19.05 -3.50
N SER A 269 -5.02 17.83 -3.84
CA SER A 269 -4.09 16.82 -4.32
C SER A 269 -3.36 17.27 -5.60
N LEU A 270 -2.05 17.03 -5.60
CA LEU A 270 -1.17 17.27 -6.76
C LEU A 270 -1.25 16.15 -7.81
N CYS A 271 -1.86 15.02 -7.47
CA CYS A 271 -1.89 13.83 -8.30
C CYS A 271 -3.31 13.26 -8.39
N ASP A 272 -3.61 12.22 -7.62
CA ASP A 272 -4.91 11.56 -7.63
C ASP A 272 -5.79 11.98 -6.44
N PRO A 273 -7.12 11.91 -6.60
CA PRO A 273 -8.10 12.36 -5.60
C PRO A 273 -8.08 11.50 -4.34
N ARG A 274 -7.95 12.10 -3.16
CA ARG A 274 -7.90 11.43 -1.86
C ARG A 274 -9.27 11.39 -1.20
N LEU A 275 -9.51 10.35 -0.41
CA LEU A 275 -10.61 10.33 0.54
C LEU A 275 -10.39 11.43 1.59
N SER A 276 -11.41 12.25 1.83
CA SER A 276 -11.44 13.14 2.99
C SER A 276 -11.57 12.35 4.29
N TYR A 277 -11.36 13.02 5.43
CA TYR A 277 -11.48 12.42 6.76
C TYR A 277 -12.74 11.54 6.95
N LEU A 278 -13.93 12.10 6.69
CA LEU A 278 -15.19 11.39 6.89
C LEU A 278 -15.40 10.27 5.85
N GLN A 279 -14.94 10.48 4.62
CA GLN A 279 -15.01 9.45 3.58
C GLN A 279 -14.10 8.26 3.91
N GLY A 280 -12.88 8.52 4.42
CA GLY A 280 -11.95 7.49 4.88
C GLY A 280 -12.55 6.64 6.00
N LEU A 281 -13.15 7.27 7.02
CA LEU A 281 -13.87 6.56 8.07
C LEU A 281 -15.04 5.72 7.51
N THR A 282 -15.82 6.30 6.59
CA THR A 282 -16.99 5.64 5.99
C THR A 282 -16.59 4.39 5.20
N VAL A 283 -15.58 4.47 4.34
CA VAL A 283 -15.08 3.33 3.55
C VAL A 283 -14.63 2.21 4.47
N VAL A 284 -13.81 2.56 5.47
CA VAL A 284 -13.23 1.55 6.35
C VAL A 284 -14.29 0.89 7.23
N ARG A 285 -15.25 1.65 7.76
CA ARG A 285 -16.36 1.10 8.54
C ARG A 285 -17.26 0.20 7.69
N GLY A 286 -17.66 0.64 6.50
CA GLY A 286 -18.47 -0.16 5.59
C GLY A 286 -17.77 -1.48 5.21
N PHE A 287 -16.45 -1.44 5.00
CA PHE A 287 -15.66 -2.66 4.77
C PHE A 287 -15.66 -3.60 5.98
N VAL A 288 -15.49 -3.08 7.20
CA VAL A 288 -15.51 -3.89 8.43
C VAL A 288 -16.84 -4.59 8.61
N ASP A 289 -17.93 -3.83 8.52
CA ASP A 289 -19.29 -4.34 8.71
C ASP A 289 -19.57 -5.47 7.69
N PHE A 290 -19.17 -5.27 6.44
CA PHE A 290 -19.25 -6.31 5.41
C PHE A 290 -18.40 -7.54 5.74
N ALA A 291 -17.12 -7.35 6.09
CA ALA A 291 -16.20 -8.45 6.37
C ALA A 291 -16.68 -9.31 7.55
N GLN A 292 -17.20 -8.68 8.62
CA GLN A 292 -17.79 -9.37 9.76
C GLN A 292 -19.02 -10.17 9.36
N HIS A 293 -19.90 -9.60 8.54
CA HIS A 293 -21.09 -10.30 8.03
C HIS A 293 -20.70 -11.53 7.20
N ILE A 294 -19.74 -11.37 6.30
CA ILE A 294 -19.22 -12.48 5.48
C ILE A 294 -18.60 -13.56 6.37
N ASP A 295 -17.73 -13.20 7.31
CA ASP A 295 -17.07 -14.16 8.19
C ASP A 295 -18.08 -14.97 9.04
N ALA A 296 -19.10 -14.31 9.59
CA ALA A 296 -20.16 -14.98 10.34
C ALA A 296 -20.91 -16.01 9.47
N LYS A 297 -21.17 -15.68 8.20
CA LYS A 297 -21.82 -16.61 7.25
C LYS A 297 -20.95 -17.85 6.98
N TYR A 298 -19.64 -17.67 6.77
CA TYR A 298 -18.72 -18.79 6.55
C TYR A 298 -18.51 -19.64 7.80
N GLN A 299 -18.47 -19.03 8.99
CA GLN A 299 -18.40 -19.77 10.26
C GLN A 299 -19.67 -20.60 10.51
N ALA A 300 -20.85 -20.03 10.26
CA ALA A 300 -22.11 -20.75 10.38
C ALA A 300 -22.21 -21.92 9.37
N ALA A 301 -21.73 -21.73 8.14
CA ALA A 301 -21.67 -22.80 7.15
C ALA A 301 -20.72 -23.93 7.54
N ALA A 302 -19.55 -23.61 8.13
CA ALA A 302 -18.60 -24.61 8.63
C ALA A 302 -19.12 -25.35 9.87
N GLY A 303 -19.91 -24.69 10.73
CA GLY A 303 -20.53 -25.29 11.92
C GLY A 303 -21.76 -26.16 11.62
N ASN A 304 -22.43 -25.95 10.48
CA ASN A 304 -23.60 -26.72 10.05
C ASN A 304 -23.27 -27.89 9.10
N GLY A 305 -21.98 -28.19 8.88
CA GLY A 305 -21.54 -29.39 8.17
C GLY A 305 -21.57 -30.63 9.07
N ILE A 306 -22.70 -31.33 9.06
CA ILE A 306 -22.80 -32.78 9.34
C ILE A 306 -22.34 -33.54 8.09
#